data_AF-A0AAW8KZ34-F1
#
_entry.id   AF-A0AAW8KZ34-F1
#
_cell.length_a   1.000
_cell.length_b   1.000
_cell.length_c   1.000
_cell.angle_alpha   90.00
_cell.angle_beta   90.00
_cell.angle_gamma   90.00
#
_symmetry.space_group_name_H-M   'P 1'
#
loop_
_entity.id
_entity.type
_entity.pdbx_description
1 polymer ?
#
loop_
_entity_poly.entity_id
_entity_poly.type
_entity_poly.pdbx_seq_one_letter_code
_entity_poly.pdbx_strand_id
1 'polypeptide(L)' 'AHNYENAPQQLDRDQILAQIKPVLENEAVKKIGHHLKYDAHIFANHGIELKGWYFDSMLASYVLNAAATRHGMDDVARV' A
#
# COMPACT_ATOMS: atom_id res chain seq x y z
N ALA A 1 12.35 -11.84 2.34
CA ALA A 1 12.19 -13.06 1.52
C ALA A 1 11.68 -14.16 2.45
N HIS A 2 10.73 -14.97 2.00
CA HIS A 2 10.25 -16.09 2.81
C HIS A 2 11.36 -17.15 2.93
N ASN A 3 11.62 -17.60 4.16
CA ASN A 3 12.75 -18.47 4.51
C ASN A 3 12.33 -19.71 5.33
N TYR A 4 11.07 -20.15 5.20
CA TYR A 4 10.54 -21.32 5.89
C TYR A 4 10.74 -22.62 5.08
N GLU A 5 10.62 -23.76 5.75
CA GLU A 5 10.79 -25.08 5.13
C GLU A 5 9.73 -25.33 4.04
N ASN A 6 10.15 -25.78 2.86
CA ASN A 6 9.31 -25.94 1.66
C ASN A 6 8.70 -24.63 1.11
N ALA A 7 9.29 -23.47 1.40
CA ALA A 7 8.90 -22.23 0.73
C ALA A 7 9.02 -22.38 -0.81
N PRO A 8 7.98 -22.05 -1.58
CA PRO A 8 8.04 -22.13 -3.03
C PRO A 8 9.04 -21.12 -3.59
N GLN A 9 9.48 -21.36 -4.83
CA GLN A 9 10.32 -20.41 -5.54
C GLN A 9 9.58 -19.06 -5.67
N GLN A 10 10.19 -18.01 -5.11
CA GLN A 10 9.67 -16.65 -5.20
C GLN A 10 10.04 -16.03 -6.54
N LEU A 11 9.17 -15.15 -7.04
CA LEU A 11 9.46 -14.34 -8.22
C LEU A 11 10.64 -13.40 -7.91
N ASP A 12 11.44 -13.10 -8.94
CA ASP A 12 12.50 -12.12 -8.80
C ASP A 12 11.89 -10.74 -8.52
N ARG A 13 12.27 -10.17 -7.38
CA ARG A 13 11.65 -8.94 -6.88
C ARG A 13 11.87 -7.79 -7.85
N ASP A 14 13.08 -7.64 -8.38
CA ASP A 14 13.43 -6.47 -9.18
C ASP A 14 12.74 -6.54 -10.56
N GLN A 15 12.62 -7.75 -11.12
CA GLN A 15 11.81 -8.00 -12.33
C GLN A 15 10.34 -7.65 -12.11
N ILE A 16 9.74 -8.07 -10.99
CA ILE A 16 8.32 -7.78 -10.72
C ILE A 16 8.10 -6.29 -10.44
N LEU A 17 8.97 -5.67 -9.64
CA LEU A 17 8.91 -4.23 -9.37
C LEU A 17 9.02 -3.43 -10.67
N ALA A 18 9.92 -3.81 -11.59
CA ALA A 18 10.02 -3.17 -12.90
C ALA A 18 8.73 -3.31 -13.74
N GLN A 19 8.04 -4.45 -13.66
CA GLN A 19 6.79 -4.67 -14.39
C GLN A 19 5.61 -3.88 -13.81
N ILE A 20 5.52 -3.72 -12.49
CA ILE A 20 4.40 -3.00 -11.85
C ILE A 20 4.66 -1.49 -11.71
N LYS A 21 5.93 -1.05 -11.77
CA LYS A 21 6.32 0.36 -11.67
C LYS A 21 5.48 1.29 -12.57
N PRO A 22 5.22 0.99 -13.86
CA PRO A 22 4.40 1.86 -14.71
C PRO A 22 2.99 2.11 -14.16
N VAL A 23 2.38 1.13 -13.49
CA VAL A 23 1.04 1.29 -12.88
C VAL A 23 1.12 2.11 -11.61
N LEU A 24 2.13 1.86 -10.77
CA LEU A 24 2.34 2.56 -9.50
C LEU A 24 2.65 4.05 -9.71
N GLU A 25 3.43 4.39 -10.74
CA GLU A 25 3.81 5.78 -11.07
C GLU A 25 2.79 6.48 -12.00
N ASN A 26 1.77 5.80 -12.49
CA ASN A 26 0.76 6.42 -13.35
C ASN A 26 -0.30 7.18 -12.54
N GLU A 27 -0.31 8.51 -12.64
CA GLU A 27 -1.27 9.38 -11.93
C GLU A 27 -2.74 9.16 -12.34
N ALA A 28 -3.00 8.72 -13.58
CA ALA A 28 -4.36 8.44 -14.04
C ALA A 28 -4.94 7.15 -13.41
N VAL A 29 -4.07 6.25 -12.94
CA VAL A 29 -4.50 5.08 -12.17
C VAL A 29 -4.71 5.54 -10.73
N LYS A 30 -5.96 5.53 -10.26
CA LYS A 30 -6.36 5.89 -8.89
C LYS A 30 -6.06 4.76 -7.92
N LYS A 31 -5.31 5.05 -6.87
CA LYS A 31 -4.93 4.10 -5.81
C LYS A 31 -5.73 4.38 -4.55
N ILE A 32 -6.32 3.31 -4.03
CA ILE A 32 -7.01 3.29 -2.74
C ILE A 32 -6.19 2.40 -1.82
N GLY A 33 -5.94 2.84 -0.59
CA GLY A 33 -5.24 2.03 0.39
C GLY A 33 -5.58 2.43 1.83
N HIS A 34 -4.84 1.87 2.76
CA HIS A 34 -4.95 2.17 4.18
C HIS A 34 -3.56 2.56 4.69
N HIS A 35 -3.41 3.78 5.18
CA HIS A 35 -2.09 4.32 5.58
C HIS A 35 -1.06 4.31 4.43
N LEU A 36 -1.47 4.82 3.25
CA LEU A 36 -0.70 4.82 1.99
C LEU A 36 0.68 5.49 2.08
N LYS A 37 0.88 6.38 3.07
CA LYS A 37 2.18 6.97 3.38
C LYS A 37 3.24 5.89 3.62
N TYR A 38 2.87 4.80 4.29
CA TYR A 38 3.77 3.70 4.56
C TYR A 38 4.22 3.03 3.25
N ASP A 39 3.26 2.64 2.40
CA ASP A 39 3.54 2.00 1.11
C ASP A 39 4.42 2.89 0.21
N ALA A 40 4.13 4.19 0.17
CA ALA A 40 4.92 5.14 -0.60
C ALA A 40 6.38 5.20 -0.15
N HIS A 41 6.65 5.17 1.15
CA HIS A 41 8.01 5.11 1.67
C HIS A 41 8.71 3.80 1.31
N ILE A 42 8.00 2.67 1.37
CA ILE A 42 8.55 1.37 0.97
C ILE A 42 8.91 1.37 -0.53
N PHE A 43 8.03 1.88 -1.38
CA PHE A 43 8.28 1.98 -2.82
C PHE A 43 9.42 2.94 -3.17
N ALA A 44 9.56 4.05 -2.44
CA ALA A 44 10.66 5.00 -2.62
C ALA A 44 12.03 4.34 -2.40
N ASN A 45 12.15 3.39 -1.46
CA ASN A 45 13.38 2.61 -1.25
C ASN A 45 13.76 1.73 -2.46
N HIS A 46 12.81 1.47 -3.35
CA HIS A 46 13.00 0.75 -4.61
C HIS A 46 12.99 1.67 -5.84
N GLY A 47 13.12 2.98 -5.64
CA GLY A 47 13.15 3.96 -6.75
C GLY A 47 11.82 4.05 -7.51
N ILE A 48 10.70 3.79 -6.82
CA ILE A 48 9.35 3.91 -7.37
C ILE A 48 8.64 5.07 -6.66
N GLU A 49 8.21 6.07 -7.43
CA GLU A 49 7.42 7.19 -6.93
C GLU A 49 5.93 6.85 -7.01
N LEU A 50 5.31 6.46 -5.89
CA LEU A 50 3.88 6.16 -5.88
C LEU A 50 3.06 7.41 -6.26
N LYS A 51 2.27 7.34 -7.33
CA LYS A 51 1.38 8.42 -7.81
C LYS A 51 -0.07 7.98 -7.83
N GLY A 52 -0.98 8.91 -8.12
CA GLY A 52 -2.41 8.61 -8.24
C GLY A 52 -3.09 8.32 -6.90
N TRP A 53 -2.64 8.97 -5.84
CA TRP A 53 -3.23 8.88 -4.50
C TRP A 53 -4.67 9.36 -4.57
N TYR A 54 -5.61 8.44 -4.43
CA TYR A 54 -7.02 8.76 -4.58
C TYR A 54 -7.78 8.69 -3.26
N PHE A 55 -7.51 7.68 -2.43
CA PHE A 55 -8.21 7.51 -1.17
C PHE A 55 -7.38 6.75 -0.14
N ASP A 56 -7.42 7.21 1.11
CA ASP A 56 -6.83 6.53 2.26
C ASP A 56 -7.93 6.27 3.30
N SER A 57 -8.22 5.00 3.56
CA SER A 57 -9.30 4.61 4.46
C SER A 57 -9.03 4.94 5.93
N MET A 58 -7.76 5.02 6.34
CA MET A 58 -7.39 5.47 7.70
C MET A 58 -7.77 6.94 7.88
N LEU A 59 -7.41 7.79 6.91
CA LEU A 59 -7.76 9.21 6.94
C LEU A 59 -9.26 9.44 6.81
N ALA A 60 -9.95 8.67 5.96
CA ALA A 60 -11.39 8.76 5.83
C ALA A 60 -12.11 8.43 7.16
N SER A 61 -11.68 7.37 7.85
CA SER A 61 -12.21 7.02 9.16
C SER A 61 -11.95 8.11 10.21
N TYR A 62 -10.74 8.69 10.20
CA TYR A 62 -10.37 9.79 11.08
C TYR A 62 -11.22 11.04 10.87
N VAL A 63 -11.44 11.44 9.60
CA VAL A 63 -12.29 12.58 9.26
C VAL A 63 -13.75 12.32 9.64
N LEU A 64 -14.23 11.08 9.50
CA LEU A 64 -15.59 10.72 9.86
C LEU A 64 -15.83 10.83 11.37
N ASN A 65 -14.96 10.25 12.19
CA ASN A 65 -15.03 10.38 13.65
C ASN A 65 -13.70 10.02 14.33
N ALA A 66 -12.87 11.03 14.57
CA ALA A 66 -11.54 10.90 15.18
C ALA A 66 -11.52 10.23 16.57
N ALA A 67 -12.66 10.14 17.28
CA ALA A 67 -12.75 9.58 18.62
C ALA A 67 -13.40 8.19 18.66
N ALA A 68 -13.91 7.68 17.54
CA ALA A 68 -14.66 6.42 17.51
C ALA A 68 -13.78 5.20 17.79
N THR A 69 -12.62 5.11 17.15
CA THR A 69 -11.74 3.93 17.20
C THR A 69 -10.28 4.33 16.96
N ARG A 70 -9.36 3.35 16.97
CA ARG A 70 -7.94 3.57 16.68
C ARG A 70 -7.63 3.71 15.18
N HIS A 71 -8.66 3.72 14.32
CA HIS A 71 -8.55 3.85 12.86
C HIS A 71 -7.61 2.84 12.18
N GLY A 72 -7.24 1.74 12.85
CA GLY A 72 -6.48 0.66 12.26
C GLY A 72 -7.33 -0.14 11.29
N MET A 73 -6.71 -0.84 10.35
CA MET A 73 -7.42 -1.56 9.28
C MET A 73 -8.45 -2.55 9.86
N ASP A 74 -8.07 -3.31 10.90
CA ASP A 74 -8.98 -4.26 11.56
C ASP A 74 -10.15 -3.56 12.28
N ASP A 75 -9.94 -2.35 12.81
CA ASP A 75 -10.99 -1.57 13.45
C ASP A 75 -11.98 -1.04 12.40
N VAL A 76 -11.45 -0.50 11.29
CA VAL A 76 -12.23 0.08 10.20
C VAL A 76 -13.01 -0.99 9.43
N ALA A 77 -12.50 -2.21 9.32
CA ALA A 77 -13.17 -3.31 8.63
C ALA A 77 -14.38 -3.92 9.39
N ARG A 78 -14.52 -3.61 10.69
CA ARG A 78 -15.61 -4.11 11.55
C ARG A 78 -16.82 -3.18 11.59
N VAL A 79 -16.68 -1.96 11.10
CA VAL A 79 -17.71 -0.93 11.02
C VAL A 79 -18.49 -1.10 9.73
#